data_AF-A0A1J4KEZ6-F1
#
_entry.id   AF-A0A1J4KEZ6-F1
#
_cell.length_a   1.000
_cell.length_b   1.000
_cell.length_c   1.000
_cell.angle_alpha   90.00
_cell.angle_beta   90.00
_cell.angle_gamma   90.00
#
_symmetry.space_group_name_H-M   'P 1'
#
loop_
_entity.id
_entity.type
_entity.pdbx_description
1 polymer ?
#
loop_
_entity_poly.entity_id
_entity_poly.type
_entity_poly.pdbx_seq_one_letter_code
_entity_poly.pdbx_strand_id
1 'polypeptide(L)'
;MVIHHSPFHTSVSVNLYSIICHFFVNIYRLHNFYLRSNYIQKINLRLQSKIYQMTVDINLELNAARAQLQALQDNCTIYRGLQALLKGEIIPGDKGKIELVAKAVRENYSIPLKYTQSHASLKSLFEYAYEVSDTQLILWVERQISQVLSPSLVFYFRGQMRQTKRMPGFIQTNRQDFLSRYKTMNLKDLLRFSYKEDRDSFWGHQIIRFHKANMVRSKMEEPVPVENIVPKPMAETLRVSYLHEGVSRYKDYEPSKIVHEAKVSPYVYVPCLMECHAPRMNWIAVFNNNTIRHGVIVKKYALPKEVLIKLFEKYKAPEDQVKAFLKIKEK
;
A
#
# COMPACT_ATOMS: atom_id res chain seq x y z
N MET A 1 125.66 -43.60 -2.94
CA MET A 1 124.46 -43.54 -3.78
C MET A 1 123.27 -43.89 -2.90
N VAL A 2 122.64 -42.90 -2.27
CA VAL A 2 121.38 -43.06 -1.53
C VAL A 2 120.54 -41.83 -1.87
N ILE A 3 119.35 -42.11 -2.42
CA ILE A 3 118.44 -41.16 -3.02
C ILE A 3 117.72 -40.39 -1.90
N HIS A 4 117.81 -39.06 -1.92
CA HIS A 4 116.95 -38.19 -1.13
C HIS A 4 115.54 -38.22 -1.72
N HIS A 5 114.57 -38.77 -0.99
CA HIS A 5 113.15 -38.54 -1.29
C HIS A 5 112.76 -37.12 -0.82
N SER A 6 112.39 -36.30 -1.80
CA SER A 6 111.76 -34.99 -1.64
C SER A 6 110.29 -35.16 -1.19
N PRO A 7 109.82 -34.44 -0.15
CA PRO A 7 108.43 -34.41 0.25
C PRO A 7 107.76 -33.20 -0.38
N PHE A 8 107.39 -33.29 -1.66
CA PHE A 8 106.54 -32.29 -2.31
C PHE A 8 105.37 -33.04 -2.93
N HIS A 9 104.19 -33.02 -2.29
CA HIS A 9 102.90 -33.09 -2.99
C HIS A 9 101.65 -32.94 -2.09
N THR A 10 101.78 -32.75 -0.77
CA THR A 10 100.62 -32.70 0.13
C THR A 10 100.06 -31.29 0.42
N SER A 11 100.70 -30.20 -0.02
CA SER A 11 100.31 -28.84 0.40
C SER A 11 99.28 -28.13 -0.50
N VAL A 12 99.14 -28.51 -1.77
CA VAL A 12 98.25 -27.82 -2.73
C VAL A 12 96.80 -28.34 -2.65
N SER A 13 96.59 -29.62 -2.40
CA SER A 13 95.25 -30.23 -2.29
C SER A 13 94.51 -29.79 -1.01
N VAL A 14 95.23 -29.60 0.10
CA VAL A 14 94.66 -29.14 1.38
C VAL A 14 94.14 -27.70 1.27
N ASN A 15 94.80 -26.86 0.47
CA ASN A 15 94.42 -25.46 0.31
C ASN A 15 93.16 -25.30 -0.57
N LEU A 16 93.04 -26.09 -1.65
CA LEU A 16 91.86 -26.09 -2.51
C LEU A 16 90.62 -26.65 -1.77
N TYR A 17 90.80 -27.72 -0.99
CA TYR A 17 89.72 -28.33 -0.21
C TYR A 17 89.22 -27.38 0.90
N SER A 18 90.14 -26.66 1.56
CA SER A 18 89.80 -25.63 2.54
C SER A 18 88.98 -24.49 1.93
N ILE A 19 89.38 -24.01 0.75
CA ILE A 19 88.66 -22.94 0.02
C ILE A 19 87.26 -23.41 -0.40
N ILE A 20 87.13 -24.62 -0.93
CA ILE A 20 85.84 -25.21 -1.33
C ILE A 20 84.94 -25.40 -0.11
N CYS A 21 85.46 -25.92 1.00
CA CYS A 21 84.71 -26.04 2.26
C CYS A 21 84.25 -24.69 2.79
N HIS A 22 85.10 -23.66 2.79
CA HIS A 22 84.72 -22.30 3.18
C HIS A 22 83.65 -21.70 2.27
N PHE A 23 83.73 -21.96 0.96
CA PHE A 23 82.74 -21.51 -0.01
C PHE A 23 81.36 -22.16 0.22
N PHE A 24 81.31 -23.48 0.42
CA PHE A 24 80.06 -24.18 0.74
C PHE A 24 79.48 -23.78 2.09
N VAL A 25 80.32 -23.57 3.12
CA VAL A 25 79.87 -23.06 4.43
C VAL A 25 79.29 -21.65 4.28
N ASN A 26 79.90 -20.79 3.47
CA ASN A 26 79.39 -19.44 3.22
C ASN A 26 78.08 -19.47 2.41
N ILE A 27 77.95 -20.31 1.38
CA ILE A 27 76.69 -20.50 0.64
C ILE A 27 75.59 -21.02 1.57
N TYR A 28 75.89 -22.02 2.41
CA TYR A 28 74.92 -22.58 3.34
C TYR A 28 74.48 -21.56 4.41
N ARG A 29 75.41 -20.71 4.87
CA ARG A 29 75.09 -19.57 5.75
C ARG A 29 74.22 -18.53 5.03
N LEU A 30 74.54 -18.18 3.78
CA LEU A 30 73.76 -17.22 2.99
C LEU A 30 72.35 -17.74 2.71
N HIS A 31 72.23 -19.02 2.36
CA HIS A 31 70.94 -19.68 2.13
C HIS A 31 70.10 -19.76 3.41
N ASN A 32 70.69 -20.13 4.55
CA ASN A 32 70.00 -20.10 5.84
C ASN A 32 69.60 -18.68 6.27
N PHE A 33 70.45 -17.68 5.99
CA PHE A 33 70.11 -16.27 6.24
C PHE A 33 68.92 -15.83 5.38
N TYR A 34 68.91 -16.20 4.10
CA TYR A 34 67.82 -15.88 3.17
C TYR A 34 66.51 -16.58 3.55
N LEU A 35 66.57 -17.86 3.94
CA LEU A 35 65.42 -18.61 4.44
C LEU A 35 64.87 -18.01 5.75
N ARG A 36 65.74 -17.64 6.70
CA ARG A 36 65.32 -16.94 7.93
C ARG A 36 64.71 -15.58 7.64
N SER A 37 65.31 -14.79 6.74
CA SER A 37 64.81 -13.47 6.35
C SER A 37 63.40 -13.58 5.74
N ASN A 38 63.19 -14.50 4.78
CA ASN A 38 61.88 -14.75 4.19
C ASN A 38 60.85 -15.27 5.22
N TYR A 39 61.28 -16.12 6.14
CA TYR A 39 60.41 -16.63 7.20
C TYR A 39 59.95 -15.51 8.14
N ILE A 40 60.88 -14.64 8.57
CA ILE A 40 60.58 -13.47 9.39
C ILE A 40 59.65 -12.50 8.65
N GLN A 41 59.91 -12.26 7.36
CA GLN A 41 59.07 -11.37 6.53
C GLN A 41 57.64 -11.92 6.38
N LYS A 42 57.49 -13.23 6.20
CA LYS A 42 56.17 -13.89 6.12
C LYS A 42 55.42 -13.85 7.45
N ILE A 43 56.11 -13.98 8.58
CA ILE A 43 55.53 -13.79 9.91
C ILE A 43 55.08 -12.33 10.10
N ASN A 44 55.93 -11.36 9.75
CA ASN A 44 55.60 -9.94 9.87
C ASN A 44 54.38 -9.55 9.04
N LEU A 45 54.27 -10.03 7.80
CA LEU A 45 53.09 -9.80 6.96
C LEU A 45 51.81 -10.37 7.58
N ARG A 46 51.87 -11.58 8.15
CA ARG A 46 50.72 -12.19 8.85
C ARG A 46 50.35 -11.43 10.13
N LEU A 47 51.34 -10.94 10.88
CA LEU A 47 51.09 -10.12 12.07
C LEU A 47 50.47 -8.78 11.68
N GLN A 48 51.00 -8.11 10.65
CA GLN A 48 50.43 -6.85 10.13
C GLN A 48 49.01 -7.03 9.63
N SER A 49 48.72 -8.09 8.86
CA SER A 49 47.35 -8.34 8.40
C SER A 49 46.40 -8.61 9.58
N LYS A 50 46.85 -9.34 10.61
CA LYS A 50 46.04 -9.64 11.79
C LYS A 50 45.79 -8.40 12.66
N ILE A 51 46.80 -7.54 12.82
CA ILE A 51 46.69 -6.24 13.51
C ILE A 51 45.73 -5.32 12.74
N TYR A 52 45.84 -5.28 11.42
CA TYR A 52 44.95 -4.49 10.57
C TYR A 52 43.49 -4.97 10.70
N GLN A 53 43.26 -6.27 10.60
CA GLN A 53 41.93 -6.87 10.77
C GLN A 53 41.33 -6.54 12.15
N MET A 54 42.09 -6.75 13.23
CA MET A 54 41.64 -6.39 14.59
C MET A 54 41.32 -4.91 14.72
N THR A 55 42.12 -4.02 14.12
CA THR A 55 41.88 -2.57 14.15
C THR A 55 40.58 -2.20 13.42
N VAL A 56 40.29 -2.85 12.29
CA VAL A 56 39.05 -2.65 11.54
C VAL A 56 37.85 -3.14 12.34
N ASP A 57 37.93 -4.33 12.93
CA ASP A 57 36.85 -4.92 13.72
C ASP A 57 36.53 -4.06 14.97
N ILE A 58 37.57 -3.60 15.70
CA ILE A 58 37.41 -2.69 16.83
C ILE A 58 36.75 -1.37 16.41
N ASN A 59 37.14 -0.80 15.28
CA ASN A 59 36.56 0.46 14.81
C ASN A 59 35.09 0.29 14.39
N LEU A 60 34.72 -0.85 13.81
CA LEU A 60 33.34 -1.18 13.49
C LEU A 60 32.48 -1.30 14.75
N GLU A 61 32.95 -2.04 15.76
CA GLU A 61 32.26 -2.18 17.04
C GLU A 61 32.13 -0.83 17.76
N LEU A 62 33.18 -0.02 17.75
CA LEU A 62 33.20 1.28 18.40
C LEU A 62 32.25 2.29 17.72
N ASN A 63 32.14 2.25 16.39
CA ASN A 63 31.16 3.05 15.65
C ASN A 63 29.72 2.59 15.94
N ALA A 64 29.49 1.27 16.01
CA ALA A 64 28.18 0.72 16.38
C ALA A 64 27.78 1.14 17.80
N ALA A 65 28.71 1.04 18.76
CA ALA A 65 28.50 1.46 20.14
C ALA A 65 28.21 2.97 20.25
N ARG A 66 28.92 3.81 19.49
CA ARG A 66 28.66 5.26 19.42
C ARG A 66 27.27 5.58 18.88
N ALA A 67 26.84 4.90 17.81
CA ALA A 67 25.49 5.07 17.25
C ALA A 67 24.40 4.66 18.25
N GLN A 68 24.60 3.55 18.98
CA GLN A 68 23.69 3.11 20.04
C GLN A 68 23.64 4.11 21.19
N LEU A 69 24.78 4.64 21.63
CA LEU A 69 24.83 5.64 22.69
C LEU A 69 24.06 6.92 22.29
N GLN A 70 24.24 7.38 21.05
CA GLN A 70 23.51 8.55 20.54
C GLN A 70 22.01 8.30 20.53
N ALA A 71 21.56 7.15 20.01
CA ALA A 71 20.15 6.79 20.00
C ALA A 71 19.54 6.72 21.43
N LEU A 72 20.30 6.19 22.40
CA LEU A 72 19.87 6.17 23.81
C LEU A 72 19.80 7.57 24.42
N GLN A 73 20.73 8.47 24.06
CA GLN A 73 20.71 9.86 24.52
C GLN A 73 19.51 10.63 23.95
N ASP A 74 19.19 10.43 22.66
CA ASP A 74 18.03 11.02 22.01
C ASP A 74 16.74 10.53 22.68
N ASN A 75 16.63 9.22 22.92
CA ASN A 75 15.50 8.62 23.64
C ASN A 75 15.35 9.17 25.06
N CYS A 76 16.44 9.27 25.83
CA CYS A 76 16.43 9.87 27.16
C CYS A 76 15.91 11.31 27.14
N THR A 77 16.30 12.10 26.13
CA THR A 77 15.86 13.49 25.96
C THR A 77 14.36 13.56 25.68
N ILE A 78 13.86 12.68 24.80
CA ILE A 78 12.43 12.54 24.50
C ILE A 78 11.65 12.14 25.76
N TYR A 79 12.10 11.13 26.50
CA TYR A 79 11.40 10.67 27.71
C TYR A 79 11.35 11.73 28.80
N ARG A 80 12.44 12.50 29.00
CA ARG A 80 12.42 13.66 29.89
C ARG A 80 11.41 14.72 29.42
N GLY A 81 11.37 14.98 28.11
CA GLY A 81 10.40 15.90 27.52
C GLY A 81 8.94 15.44 27.71
N LEU A 82 8.67 14.15 27.51
CA LEU A 82 7.36 13.55 27.77
C LEU A 82 7.00 13.59 29.26
N GLN A 83 7.97 13.37 30.15
CA GLN A 83 7.76 13.47 31.59
C GLN A 83 7.41 14.90 32.01
N ALA A 84 8.09 15.91 31.47
CA ALA A 84 7.75 17.32 31.69
C ALA A 84 6.35 17.68 31.14
N LEU A 85 5.98 17.11 30.00
CA LEU A 85 4.64 17.25 29.42
C LEU A 85 3.57 16.65 30.35
N LEU A 86 3.81 15.46 30.90
CA LEU A 86 2.91 14.79 31.85
C LEU A 86 2.74 15.57 33.15
N LYS A 87 3.84 16.14 33.67
CA LYS A 87 3.82 17.02 34.85
C LYS A 87 3.14 18.36 34.59
N GLY A 88 2.86 18.68 33.33
CA GLY A 88 2.20 19.92 32.95
C GLY A 88 3.13 21.15 32.97
N GLU A 89 4.44 20.95 32.91
CA GLU A 89 5.44 22.03 32.96
C GLU A 89 5.50 22.83 31.64
N ILE A 90 4.97 22.27 30.55
CA ILE A 90 4.96 22.88 29.23
C ILE A 90 3.75 23.83 29.09
N ILE A 91 3.97 25.00 28.51
CA ILE A 91 2.89 25.97 28.27
C ILE A 91 2.01 25.48 27.10
N PRO A 92 0.68 25.41 27.27
CA PRO A 92 -0.24 25.06 26.18
C PRO A 92 -0.06 25.98 24.95
N GLY A 93 0.19 25.39 23.79
CA GLY A 93 0.39 26.13 22.54
C GLY A 93 1.81 26.64 22.29
N ASP A 94 2.79 26.32 23.14
CA ASP A 94 4.19 26.66 22.92
C ASP A 94 4.75 25.96 21.66
N LYS A 95 5.13 26.76 20.66
CA LYS A 95 5.68 26.28 19.39
C LYS A 95 7.02 25.57 19.56
N GLY A 96 7.83 25.95 20.55
CA GLY A 96 9.13 25.32 20.80
C GLY A 96 9.02 23.90 21.39
N LYS A 97 7.83 23.52 21.88
CA LYS A 97 7.59 22.22 22.53
C LYS A 97 6.46 21.43 21.88
N ILE A 98 5.86 21.94 20.81
CA ILE A 98 4.70 21.33 20.15
C ILE A 98 5.03 19.96 19.54
N GLU A 99 6.28 19.75 19.12
CA GLU A 99 6.75 18.46 18.62
C GLU A 99 6.62 17.34 19.66
N LEU A 100 6.85 17.65 20.95
CA LEU A 100 6.68 16.67 22.03
C LEU A 100 5.21 16.28 22.20
N VAL A 101 4.30 17.24 22.04
CA VAL A 101 2.85 16.99 22.06
C VAL A 101 2.43 16.15 20.86
N ALA A 102 2.91 16.50 19.67
CA ALA A 102 2.67 15.74 18.43
C ALA A 102 3.16 14.30 18.55
N LYS A 103 4.38 14.11 19.05
CA LYS A 103 4.95 12.78 19.30
C LYS A 103 4.10 12.00 20.30
N ALA A 104 3.66 12.63 21.37
CA ALA A 104 2.81 11.99 22.35
C ALA A 104 1.47 11.53 21.79
N VAL A 105 0.85 12.34 20.92
CA VAL A 105 -0.37 11.96 20.21
C VAL A 105 -0.13 10.80 19.25
N ARG A 106 0.95 10.84 18.45
CA ARG A 106 1.27 9.76 17.49
C ARG A 106 1.50 8.42 18.17
N GLU A 107 2.21 8.42 19.30
CA GLU A 107 2.52 7.23 20.09
C GLU A 107 1.40 6.85 21.07
N ASN A 108 0.26 7.55 21.04
CA ASN A 108 -0.89 7.34 21.91
C ASN A 108 -0.56 7.39 23.42
N TYR A 109 0.38 8.25 23.83
CA TYR A 109 0.59 8.51 25.26
C TYR A 109 -0.57 9.31 25.84
N SER A 110 -0.96 8.97 27.07
CA SER A 110 -1.94 9.74 27.83
C SER A 110 -1.33 11.07 28.25
N ILE A 111 -1.79 12.19 27.67
CA ILE A 111 -1.30 13.54 27.98
C ILE A 111 -2.41 14.41 28.60
N PRO A 112 -2.06 15.40 29.44
CA PRO A 112 -3.04 16.27 30.07
C PRO A 112 -3.97 16.97 29.06
N LEU A 113 -5.25 17.09 29.41
CA LEU A 113 -6.29 17.66 28.53
C LEU A 113 -5.97 19.08 28.05
N LYS A 114 -5.22 19.87 28.83
CA LYS A 114 -4.80 21.21 28.41
C LYS A 114 -4.00 21.22 27.11
N TYR A 115 -3.38 20.12 26.72
CA TYR A 115 -2.65 19.99 25.45
C TYR A 115 -3.51 19.44 24.30
N THR A 116 -4.62 18.77 24.59
CA THR A 116 -5.49 18.11 23.61
C THR A 116 -6.85 18.80 23.43
N GLN A 117 -7.20 19.73 24.32
CA GLN A 117 -8.52 20.37 24.37
C GLN A 117 -8.45 21.90 24.38
N SER A 118 -7.30 22.49 24.72
CA SER A 118 -7.19 23.95 24.69
C SER A 118 -7.10 24.47 23.26
N HIS A 119 -7.77 25.60 23.00
CA HIS A 119 -7.70 26.28 21.71
C HIS A 119 -6.26 26.60 21.30
N ALA A 120 -5.44 27.11 22.22
CA ALA A 120 -4.04 27.44 21.96
C ALA A 120 -3.22 26.20 21.55
N SER A 121 -3.37 25.07 22.24
CA SER A 121 -2.63 23.86 21.90
C SER A 121 -3.12 23.24 20.61
N LEU A 122 -4.44 23.14 20.41
CA LEU A 122 -4.99 22.59 19.17
C LEU A 122 -4.63 23.44 17.95
N LYS A 123 -4.61 24.77 18.08
CA LYS A 123 -4.14 25.66 17.02
C LYS A 123 -2.67 25.43 16.70
N SER A 124 -1.79 25.47 17.71
CA SER A 124 -0.35 25.25 17.49
C SER A 124 -0.05 23.84 16.95
N LEU A 125 -0.78 22.83 17.40
CA LEU A 125 -0.63 21.45 16.93
C LEU A 125 -1.12 21.28 15.49
N PHE A 126 -2.21 21.97 15.14
CA PHE A 126 -2.70 22.04 13.77
C PHE A 126 -1.66 22.72 12.87
N GLU A 127 -1.17 23.91 13.24
CA GLU A 127 -0.11 24.62 12.53
C GLU A 127 1.14 23.75 12.32
N TYR A 128 1.63 23.11 13.38
CA TYR A 128 2.76 22.20 13.33
C TYR A 128 2.50 21.01 12.39
N ALA A 129 1.35 20.34 12.53
CA ALA A 129 1.01 19.19 11.68
C ALA A 129 0.95 19.56 10.20
N TYR A 130 0.49 20.78 9.89
CA TYR A 130 0.54 21.33 8.54
C TYR A 130 1.96 21.64 8.07
N GLU A 131 2.81 22.23 8.92
CA GLU A 131 4.21 22.52 8.61
C GLU A 131 5.01 21.26 8.28
N VAL A 132 4.83 20.18 9.06
CA VAL A 132 5.53 18.91 8.83
C VAL A 132 4.79 17.98 7.86
N SER A 133 3.68 18.42 7.26
CA SER A 133 2.84 17.63 6.34
C SER A 133 2.36 16.28 6.92
N ASP A 134 2.06 16.23 8.21
CA ASP A 134 1.58 15.03 8.89
C ASP A 134 0.06 14.89 8.79
N THR A 135 -0.38 14.12 7.80
CA THR A 135 -1.81 13.89 7.53
C THR A 135 -2.56 13.18 8.65
N GLN A 136 -1.91 12.28 9.40
CA GLN A 136 -2.57 11.54 10.49
C GLN A 136 -2.83 12.46 11.66
N LEU A 137 -1.83 13.29 12.01
CA LEU A 137 -1.97 14.28 13.07
C LEU A 137 -2.99 15.36 12.69
N ILE A 138 -3.03 15.81 11.42
CA ILE A 138 -4.06 16.75 10.94
C ILE A 138 -5.46 16.17 11.20
N LEU A 139 -5.73 14.94 10.75
CA LEU A 139 -7.03 14.30 10.94
C LEU A 139 -7.39 14.13 12.42
N TRP A 140 -6.40 13.79 13.25
CA TRP A 140 -6.60 13.66 14.68
C TRP A 140 -6.98 15.01 15.31
N VAL A 141 -6.24 16.08 15.00
CA VAL A 141 -6.48 17.43 15.53
C VAL A 141 -7.83 17.97 15.05
N GLU A 142 -8.20 17.74 13.80
CA GLU A 142 -9.52 18.15 13.27
C GLU A 142 -10.68 17.47 14.00
N ARG A 143 -10.54 16.17 14.32
CA ARG A 143 -11.52 15.45 15.14
C ARG A 143 -11.61 16.06 16.53
N GLN A 144 -10.47 16.34 17.18
CA GLN A 144 -10.46 16.97 18.50
C GLN A 144 -11.11 18.36 18.48
N ILE A 145 -10.77 19.22 17.52
CA ILE A 145 -11.39 20.55 17.38
C ILE A 145 -12.90 20.42 17.18
N SER A 146 -13.34 19.48 16.35
CA SER A 146 -14.76 19.27 16.05
C SER A 146 -15.54 18.79 17.28
N GLN A 147 -14.92 17.95 18.12
CA GLN A 147 -15.55 17.36 19.31
C GLN A 147 -15.54 18.29 20.52
N VAL A 148 -14.43 19.03 20.72
CA VAL A 148 -14.17 19.76 21.96
C VAL A 148 -14.51 21.25 21.84
N LEU A 149 -14.31 21.84 20.65
CA LEU A 149 -14.48 23.26 20.44
C LEU A 149 -15.69 23.56 19.56
N SER A 150 -15.57 23.33 18.25
CA SER A 150 -16.66 23.48 17.27
C SER A 150 -16.20 23.03 15.88
N PRO A 151 -17.05 22.37 15.08
CA PRO A 151 -16.78 22.11 13.67
C PRO A 151 -16.48 23.38 12.84
N SER A 152 -17.05 24.53 13.21
CA SER A 152 -16.80 25.80 12.49
C SER A 152 -15.34 26.26 12.59
N LEU A 153 -14.66 25.94 13.69
CA LEU A 153 -13.26 26.31 13.91
C LEU A 153 -12.29 25.52 13.02
N VAL A 154 -12.66 24.31 12.59
CA VAL A 154 -11.87 23.54 11.61
C VAL A 154 -11.78 24.32 10.30
N PHE A 155 -12.90 24.87 9.82
CA PHE A 155 -12.92 25.67 8.61
C PHE A 155 -12.11 26.96 8.76
N TYR A 156 -12.19 27.59 9.93
CA TYR A 156 -11.40 28.79 10.24
C TYR A 156 -9.89 28.50 10.21
N PHE A 157 -9.43 27.47 10.91
CA PHE A 157 -8.00 27.10 10.92
C PHE A 157 -7.50 26.69 9.53
N ARG A 158 -8.29 25.91 8.77
CA ARG A 158 -7.98 25.59 7.38
C ARG A 158 -7.88 26.85 6.51
N GLY A 159 -8.80 27.80 6.69
CA GLY A 159 -8.79 29.08 5.99
C GLY A 159 -7.52 29.88 6.27
N GLN A 160 -7.11 29.95 7.54
CA GLN A 160 -5.85 30.61 7.93
C GLN A 160 -4.63 29.94 7.28
N MET A 161 -4.55 28.60 7.33
CA MET A 161 -3.42 27.87 6.75
C MET A 161 -3.36 28.01 5.21
N ARG A 162 -4.51 28.02 4.53
CA ARG A 162 -4.57 28.26 3.07
C ARG A 162 -4.02 29.63 2.66
N GLN A 163 -4.18 30.63 3.51
CA GLN A 163 -3.69 31.99 3.26
C GLN A 163 -2.19 32.13 3.53
N THR A 164 -1.62 31.30 4.42
CA THR A 164 -0.20 31.44 4.84
C THR A 164 0.74 30.40 4.27
N LYS A 165 0.29 29.19 3.91
CA LYS A 165 1.16 28.08 3.49
C LYS A 165 0.49 27.21 2.41
N ARG A 166 1.26 26.73 1.43
CA ARG A 166 0.78 25.75 0.43
C ARG A 166 0.34 24.49 1.19
N MET A 167 -0.97 24.26 1.25
CA MET A 167 -1.52 23.06 1.88
C MET A 167 -0.86 21.82 1.24
N PRO A 168 -0.36 20.85 2.03
CA PRO A 168 -0.25 19.50 1.53
C PRO A 168 -1.65 19.10 1.07
N GLY A 169 -1.78 18.72 -0.20
CA GLY A 169 -3.05 18.42 -0.82
C GLY A 169 -3.84 17.50 0.11
N PHE A 170 -5.09 17.89 0.40
CA PHE A 170 -6.04 16.98 1.03
C PHE A 170 -5.91 15.64 0.31
N ILE A 171 -5.56 14.56 1.00
CA ILE A 171 -5.64 13.22 0.40
C ILE A 171 -7.13 12.96 0.26
N GLN A 172 -7.73 13.53 -0.78
CA GLN A 172 -9.06 13.20 -1.21
C GLN A 172 -9.00 11.71 -1.47
N THR A 173 -9.72 10.94 -0.64
CA THR A 173 -9.77 9.50 -0.87
C THR A 173 -10.18 9.27 -2.31
N ASN A 174 -9.63 8.26 -2.98
CA ASN A 174 -10.00 8.00 -4.36
C ASN A 174 -11.53 7.88 -4.53
N ARG A 175 -12.24 7.36 -3.52
CA ARG A 175 -13.71 7.37 -3.49
C ARG A 175 -14.32 8.78 -3.58
N GLN A 176 -13.77 9.77 -2.88
CA GLN A 176 -14.24 11.15 -2.96
C GLN A 176 -13.88 11.81 -4.29
N ASP A 177 -12.71 11.52 -4.86
CA ASP A 177 -12.33 11.99 -6.22
C ASP A 177 -13.23 11.36 -7.29
N PHE A 178 -13.56 10.08 -7.12
CA PHE A 178 -14.52 9.41 -7.96
C PHE A 178 -15.89 10.07 -7.89
N LEU A 179 -16.44 10.29 -6.70
CA LEU A 179 -17.78 10.85 -6.53
C LEU A 179 -17.90 12.29 -7.04
N SER A 180 -16.85 13.11 -6.90
CA SER A 180 -16.85 14.48 -7.43
C SER A 180 -16.82 14.52 -8.96
N ARG A 181 -16.19 13.53 -9.59
CA ARG A 181 -15.99 13.48 -11.05
C ARG A 181 -16.96 12.55 -11.78
N TYR A 182 -17.61 11.62 -11.08
CA TYR A 182 -18.42 10.56 -11.70
C TYR A 182 -19.48 11.09 -12.68
N LYS A 183 -20.12 12.21 -12.35
CA LYS A 183 -21.16 12.81 -13.21
C LYS A 183 -20.63 13.36 -14.53
N THR A 184 -19.33 13.66 -14.62
CA THR A 184 -18.67 14.25 -15.78
C THR A 184 -17.65 13.32 -16.42
N MET A 185 -17.41 12.14 -15.85
CA MET A 185 -16.53 11.13 -16.41
C MET A 185 -17.15 10.48 -17.64
N ASN A 186 -16.34 10.29 -18.68
CA ASN A 186 -16.64 9.35 -19.74
C ASN A 186 -16.14 7.94 -19.39
N LEU A 187 -16.42 6.98 -20.26
CA LEU A 187 -16.05 5.58 -20.04
C LEU A 187 -14.53 5.35 -20.06
N LYS A 188 -13.78 6.12 -20.85
CA LYS A 188 -12.30 6.10 -20.86
C LYS A 188 -11.71 6.57 -19.52
N ASP A 189 -12.26 7.64 -18.96
CA ASP A 189 -11.86 8.18 -17.67
C ASP A 189 -12.20 7.23 -16.53
N LEU A 190 -13.36 6.57 -16.60
CA LEU A 190 -13.76 5.53 -15.67
C LEU A 190 -12.75 4.36 -15.66
N LEU A 191 -12.33 3.90 -16.85
CA LEU A 191 -11.33 2.83 -16.97
C LEU A 191 -9.97 3.28 -16.41
N ARG A 192 -9.53 4.50 -16.75
CA ARG A 192 -8.29 5.07 -16.20
C ARG A 192 -8.35 5.17 -14.67
N PHE A 193 -9.51 5.53 -14.12
CA PHE A 193 -9.73 5.56 -12.69
C PHE A 193 -9.56 4.18 -12.04
N SER A 194 -10.05 3.12 -12.70
CA SER A 194 -9.89 1.75 -12.20
C SER A 194 -8.44 1.29 -12.08
N TYR A 195 -7.51 1.86 -12.86
CA TYR A 195 -6.07 1.55 -12.76
C TYR A 195 -5.36 2.31 -11.64
N LYS A 196 -5.97 3.38 -11.10
CA LYS A 196 -5.47 4.06 -9.90
C LYS A 196 -5.79 3.28 -8.62
N GLU A 197 -6.80 2.42 -8.68
CA GLU A 197 -7.17 1.52 -7.61
C GLU A 197 -6.38 0.22 -7.70
N ASP A 198 -6.18 -0.43 -6.55
CA ASP A 198 -5.74 -1.81 -6.54
C ASP A 198 -6.79 -2.67 -7.25
N ARG A 199 -6.36 -3.39 -8.30
CA ARG A 199 -7.23 -4.24 -9.11
C ARG A 199 -7.90 -5.33 -8.29
N ASP A 200 -7.26 -5.76 -7.20
CA ASP A 200 -7.76 -6.81 -6.33
C ASP A 200 -8.69 -6.28 -5.23
N SER A 201 -8.78 -4.95 -5.08
CA SER A 201 -9.71 -4.33 -4.13
C SER A 201 -11.18 -4.55 -4.54
N PHE A 202 -12.07 -4.60 -3.56
CA PHE A 202 -13.52 -4.63 -3.81
C PHE A 202 -13.96 -3.47 -4.70
N TRP A 203 -13.42 -2.27 -4.46
CA TRP A 203 -13.79 -1.04 -5.18
C TRP A 203 -13.32 -1.05 -6.65
N GLY A 204 -12.06 -1.44 -6.91
CA GLY A 204 -11.54 -1.64 -8.26
C GLY A 204 -12.39 -2.62 -9.06
N HIS A 205 -12.77 -3.75 -8.46
CA HIS A 205 -13.69 -4.71 -9.07
C HIS A 205 -15.05 -4.12 -9.42
N GLN A 206 -15.63 -3.27 -8.58
CA GLN A 206 -16.92 -2.63 -8.88
C GLN A 206 -16.81 -1.68 -10.07
N ILE A 207 -15.75 -0.87 -10.14
CA ILE A 207 -15.54 0.08 -11.24
C ILE A 207 -15.36 -0.68 -12.56
N ILE A 208 -14.58 -1.76 -12.57
CA ILE A 208 -14.36 -2.59 -13.78
C ILE A 208 -15.68 -3.22 -14.25
N ARG A 209 -16.49 -3.75 -13.34
CA ARG A 209 -17.82 -4.31 -13.68
C ARG A 209 -18.73 -3.23 -14.27
N PHE A 210 -18.74 -2.06 -13.66
CA PHE A 210 -19.54 -0.92 -14.10
C PHE A 210 -19.12 -0.43 -15.50
N HIS A 211 -17.82 -0.39 -15.77
CA HIS A 211 -17.26 -0.09 -17.08
C HIS A 211 -17.68 -1.12 -18.14
N LYS A 212 -17.51 -2.42 -17.85
CA LYS A 212 -17.88 -3.52 -18.77
C LYS A 212 -19.36 -3.50 -19.13
N ALA A 213 -20.25 -3.25 -18.16
CA ALA A 213 -21.68 -3.15 -18.42
C ALA A 213 -22.03 -1.97 -19.33
N ASN A 214 -21.41 -0.81 -19.12
CA ASN A 214 -21.64 0.35 -19.98
C ASN A 214 -21.10 0.16 -21.41
N MET A 215 -19.99 -0.58 -21.57
CA MET A 215 -19.53 -1.01 -22.90
C MET A 215 -20.58 -1.88 -23.60
N VAL A 216 -21.17 -2.84 -22.88
CA VAL A 216 -22.25 -3.70 -23.42
C VAL A 216 -23.46 -2.86 -23.83
N ARG A 217 -23.91 -1.93 -22.98
CA ARG A 217 -25.02 -1.00 -23.28
C ARG A 217 -24.77 -0.22 -24.56
N SER A 218 -23.60 0.41 -24.70
CA SER A 218 -23.29 1.20 -25.90
C SER A 218 -23.30 0.35 -27.17
N LYS A 219 -22.82 -0.90 -27.12
CA LYS A 219 -22.88 -1.79 -28.29
C LYS A 219 -24.31 -2.14 -28.73
N MET A 220 -25.28 -2.09 -27.82
CA MET A 220 -26.69 -2.38 -28.10
C MET A 220 -27.47 -1.15 -28.57
N GLU A 221 -27.22 0.03 -27.98
CA GLU A 221 -27.88 1.29 -28.36
C GLU A 221 -27.35 1.78 -29.72
N GLU A 222 -26.07 2.15 -29.78
CA GLU A 222 -25.37 2.63 -30.97
C GLU A 222 -23.85 2.67 -30.68
N PRO A 223 -22.99 2.17 -31.58
CA PRO A 223 -21.55 2.15 -31.35
C PRO A 223 -20.98 3.57 -31.44
N VAL A 224 -20.83 4.20 -30.28
CA VAL A 224 -20.19 5.51 -30.11
C VAL A 224 -18.74 5.31 -29.63
N PRO A 225 -17.77 6.15 -30.04
CA PRO A 225 -16.42 6.11 -29.49
C PRO A 225 -16.41 6.15 -27.96
N VAL A 226 -15.57 5.35 -27.31
CA VAL A 226 -15.52 5.16 -25.84
C VAL A 226 -15.38 6.49 -25.07
N GLU A 227 -14.75 7.48 -25.69
CA GLU A 227 -14.51 8.82 -25.15
C GLU A 227 -15.79 9.66 -25.01
N ASN A 228 -16.83 9.31 -25.76
CA ASN A 228 -18.11 10.02 -25.78
C ASN A 228 -19.21 9.25 -25.04
N ILE A 229 -18.93 8.03 -24.56
CA ILE A 229 -19.90 7.24 -23.80
C ILE A 229 -19.97 7.79 -22.37
N VAL A 230 -21.11 8.38 -22.03
CA VAL A 230 -21.45 8.75 -20.65
C VAL A 230 -21.88 7.49 -19.88
N PRO A 231 -21.22 7.13 -18.77
CA PRO A 231 -21.61 5.99 -17.95
C PRO A 231 -23.02 6.20 -17.36
N LYS A 232 -23.89 5.21 -17.56
CA LYS A 232 -25.23 5.15 -16.96
C LYS A 232 -25.30 4.06 -15.89
N PRO A 233 -26.23 4.17 -14.93
CA PRO A 233 -26.46 3.13 -13.93
C PRO A 233 -26.71 1.75 -14.54
N MET A 234 -26.36 0.69 -13.80
CA MET A 234 -26.57 -0.70 -14.25
C MET A 234 -28.00 -0.99 -14.68
N ALA A 235 -28.98 -0.37 -14.02
CA ALA A 235 -30.39 -0.48 -14.36
C ALA A 235 -30.66 -0.14 -15.84
N GLU A 236 -30.00 0.88 -16.39
CA GLU A 236 -30.18 1.24 -17.79
C GLU A 236 -29.63 0.17 -18.73
N THR A 237 -28.45 -0.39 -18.42
CA THR A 237 -27.86 -1.47 -19.23
C THR A 237 -28.81 -2.67 -19.29
N LEU A 238 -29.43 -3.00 -18.16
CA LEU A 238 -30.41 -4.08 -18.09
C LEU A 238 -31.69 -3.77 -18.86
N ARG A 239 -32.21 -2.54 -18.78
CA ARG A 239 -33.39 -2.14 -19.57
C ARG A 239 -33.16 -2.29 -21.06
N VAL A 240 -32.03 -1.81 -21.57
CA VAL A 240 -31.66 -1.94 -22.98
C VAL A 240 -31.57 -3.42 -23.36
N SER A 241 -30.91 -4.22 -22.53
CA SER A 241 -30.80 -5.67 -22.74
C SER A 241 -32.16 -6.38 -22.78
N TYR A 242 -33.07 -6.07 -21.85
CA TYR A 242 -34.43 -6.64 -21.85
C TYR A 242 -35.28 -6.18 -23.04
N LEU A 243 -35.12 -4.92 -23.49
CA LEU A 243 -35.80 -4.42 -24.68
C LEU A 243 -35.39 -5.16 -25.96
N HIS A 244 -34.16 -5.66 -26.01
CA HIS A 244 -33.60 -6.42 -27.12
C HIS A 244 -33.56 -7.94 -26.88
N GLU A 245 -34.23 -8.43 -25.83
CA GLU A 245 -34.30 -9.86 -25.52
C GLU A 245 -34.93 -10.63 -26.70
N GLY A 246 -34.25 -11.68 -27.16
CA GLY A 246 -34.68 -12.49 -28.31
C GLY A 246 -34.19 -12.00 -29.69
N VAL A 247 -33.49 -10.87 -29.77
CA VAL A 247 -32.86 -10.41 -31.02
C VAL A 247 -31.53 -11.14 -31.24
N SER A 248 -31.43 -11.92 -32.32
CA SER A 248 -30.28 -12.79 -32.61
C SER A 248 -28.93 -12.06 -32.64
N ARG A 249 -28.91 -10.81 -33.12
CA ARG A 249 -27.71 -9.93 -33.16
C ARG A 249 -27.12 -9.68 -31.77
N TYR A 250 -27.93 -9.77 -30.71
CA TYR A 250 -27.54 -9.40 -29.35
C TYR A 250 -27.51 -10.59 -28.38
N LYS A 251 -27.41 -11.82 -28.89
CA LYS A 251 -27.34 -13.05 -28.09
C LYS A 251 -26.20 -13.03 -27.05
N ASP A 252 -25.09 -12.39 -27.37
CA ASP A 252 -23.96 -12.25 -26.43
C ASP A 252 -24.21 -11.26 -25.27
N TYR A 253 -25.30 -10.50 -25.33
CA TYR A 253 -25.68 -9.46 -24.39
C TYR A 253 -27.02 -9.76 -23.72
N GLU A 254 -27.39 -11.04 -23.61
CA GLU A 254 -28.59 -11.47 -22.91
C GLU A 254 -28.59 -11.00 -21.44
N PRO A 255 -29.77 -10.61 -20.89
CA PRO A 255 -29.86 -10.10 -19.52
C PRO A 255 -29.31 -11.06 -18.47
N SER A 256 -29.52 -12.37 -18.67
CA SER A 256 -29.05 -13.44 -17.78
C SER A 256 -27.53 -13.44 -17.61
N LYS A 257 -26.80 -13.28 -18.73
CA LYS A 257 -25.35 -13.22 -18.78
C LYS A 257 -24.83 -11.95 -18.12
N ILE A 258 -25.45 -10.80 -18.39
CA ILE A 258 -25.08 -9.52 -17.77
C ILE A 258 -25.27 -9.57 -16.25
N VAL A 259 -26.42 -10.08 -15.77
CA VAL A 259 -26.69 -10.22 -14.33
C VAL A 259 -25.66 -11.13 -13.67
N HIS A 260 -25.28 -12.24 -14.30
CA HIS A 260 -24.30 -13.18 -13.77
C HIS A 260 -22.88 -12.58 -13.72
N GLU A 261 -22.39 -12.03 -14.83
CA GLU A 261 -21.03 -11.48 -14.95
C GLU A 261 -20.81 -10.25 -14.08
N ALA A 262 -21.79 -9.34 -14.03
CA ALA A 262 -21.71 -8.14 -13.20
C ALA A 262 -22.14 -8.38 -11.74
N LYS A 263 -22.61 -9.59 -11.39
CA LYS A 263 -23.15 -9.97 -10.07
C LYS A 263 -24.22 -8.97 -9.59
N VAL A 264 -25.18 -8.66 -10.46
CA VAL A 264 -26.20 -7.64 -10.18
C VAL A 264 -27.21 -8.15 -9.14
N SER A 265 -27.56 -7.29 -8.18
CA SER A 265 -28.53 -7.60 -7.13
C SER A 265 -29.95 -7.81 -7.69
N PRO A 266 -30.75 -8.73 -7.14
CA PRO A 266 -32.18 -8.88 -7.46
C PRO A 266 -33.00 -7.61 -7.27
N TYR A 267 -32.60 -6.75 -6.33
CA TYR A 267 -33.21 -5.44 -6.12
C TYR A 267 -33.08 -4.50 -7.33
N VAL A 268 -32.20 -4.81 -8.28
CA VAL A 268 -32.01 -4.03 -9.50
C VAL A 268 -32.63 -4.74 -10.71
N TYR A 269 -32.29 -6.02 -10.94
CA TYR A 269 -32.71 -6.67 -12.18
C TYR A 269 -34.18 -7.08 -12.21
N VAL A 270 -34.83 -7.35 -11.05
CA VAL A 270 -36.25 -7.72 -10.99
C VAL A 270 -37.14 -6.52 -11.34
N PRO A 271 -36.96 -5.32 -10.74
CA PRO A 271 -37.70 -4.13 -11.18
C PRO A 271 -37.48 -3.79 -12.66
N CYS A 272 -36.24 -3.88 -13.17
CA CYS A 272 -35.97 -3.60 -14.59
C CYS A 272 -36.70 -4.55 -15.54
N LEU A 273 -36.74 -5.84 -15.23
CA LEU A 273 -37.50 -6.82 -16.01
C LEU A 273 -39.00 -6.49 -16.01
N MET A 274 -39.58 -6.20 -14.83
CA MET A 274 -40.99 -5.83 -14.74
C MET A 274 -41.29 -4.53 -15.49
N GLU A 275 -40.42 -3.53 -15.36
CA GLU A 275 -40.55 -2.24 -16.05
C GLU A 275 -40.56 -2.41 -17.58
N CYS A 276 -39.79 -3.35 -18.13
CA CYS A 276 -39.71 -3.59 -19.57
C CYS A 276 -40.88 -4.43 -20.12
N HIS A 277 -41.31 -5.48 -19.41
CA HIS A 277 -42.28 -6.45 -19.94
C HIS A 277 -43.72 -6.21 -19.46
N ALA A 278 -43.92 -5.68 -18.25
CA ALA A 278 -45.26 -5.50 -17.69
C ALA A 278 -46.13 -4.49 -18.45
N PRO A 279 -45.61 -3.32 -18.91
CA PRO A 279 -46.42 -2.39 -19.72
C PRO A 279 -46.91 -2.98 -21.04
N ARG A 280 -46.25 -4.05 -21.52
CA ARG A 280 -46.61 -4.79 -22.74
C ARG A 280 -47.50 -5.99 -22.46
N MET A 281 -47.98 -6.15 -21.23
CA MET A 281 -48.76 -7.31 -20.75
C MET A 281 -48.05 -8.65 -20.97
N ASN A 282 -46.73 -8.66 -21.15
CA ASN A 282 -45.95 -9.86 -21.42
C ASN A 282 -45.50 -10.51 -20.09
N TRP A 283 -46.48 -10.93 -19.30
CA TRP A 283 -46.26 -11.55 -17.99
C TRP A 283 -45.59 -12.94 -18.10
N ILE A 284 -45.83 -13.64 -19.22
CA ILE A 284 -45.18 -14.92 -19.51
C ILE A 284 -43.66 -14.75 -19.54
N ALA A 285 -43.15 -13.70 -20.19
CA ALA A 285 -41.72 -13.40 -20.19
C ALA A 285 -41.17 -13.12 -18.78
N VAL A 286 -41.93 -12.40 -17.94
CA VAL A 286 -41.52 -12.12 -16.55
C VAL A 286 -41.41 -13.40 -15.72
N PHE A 287 -42.45 -14.24 -15.73
CA PHE A 287 -42.51 -15.46 -14.92
C PHE A 287 -41.57 -16.56 -15.42
N ASN A 288 -41.28 -16.59 -16.73
CA ASN A 288 -40.38 -17.56 -17.33
C ASN A 288 -38.93 -17.07 -17.42
N ASN A 289 -38.63 -15.82 -17.05
CA ASN A 289 -37.27 -15.31 -17.16
C ASN A 289 -36.29 -16.09 -16.28
N ASN A 290 -35.17 -16.50 -16.87
CA ASN A 290 -34.14 -17.28 -16.19
C ASN A 290 -33.54 -16.53 -14.99
N THR A 291 -33.43 -15.21 -15.02
CA THR A 291 -32.89 -14.41 -13.90
C THR A 291 -33.80 -14.44 -12.66
N ILE A 292 -35.12 -14.34 -12.87
CA ILE A 292 -36.12 -14.45 -11.80
C ILE A 292 -36.22 -15.91 -11.31
N ARG A 293 -36.28 -16.88 -12.24
CA ARG A 293 -36.38 -18.29 -11.88
C ARG A 293 -35.21 -18.78 -11.04
N HIS A 294 -33.98 -18.34 -11.29
CA HIS A 294 -32.79 -18.81 -10.56
C HIS A 294 -32.40 -17.93 -9.35
N GLY A 295 -32.91 -16.70 -9.24
CA GLY A 295 -32.39 -15.70 -8.29
C GLY A 295 -33.31 -15.32 -7.12
N VAL A 296 -34.59 -15.65 -7.13
CA VAL A 296 -35.57 -14.96 -6.26
C VAL A 296 -35.92 -15.68 -4.95
N ILE A 297 -35.60 -16.97 -4.72
CA ILE A 297 -36.14 -17.66 -3.51
C ILE A 297 -35.14 -18.53 -2.71
N VAL A 298 -33.97 -18.95 -3.23
CA VAL A 298 -33.14 -19.97 -2.52
C VAL A 298 -31.73 -19.49 -2.13
N LYS A 299 -31.34 -18.24 -2.45
CA LYS A 299 -29.99 -17.74 -2.14
C LYS A 299 -30.03 -16.62 -1.10
N LYS A 300 -28.95 -16.47 -0.33
CA LYS A 300 -28.69 -15.48 0.75
C LYS A 300 -28.96 -13.99 0.40
N TYR A 301 -29.34 -13.69 -0.85
CA TYR A 301 -29.58 -12.35 -1.39
C TYR A 301 -30.87 -12.24 -2.22
N ALA A 302 -31.85 -13.12 -1.99
CA ALA A 302 -33.16 -13.10 -2.63
C ALA A 302 -33.97 -11.82 -2.31
N LEU A 303 -34.85 -11.42 -3.23
CA LEU A 303 -35.81 -10.34 -2.98
C LEU A 303 -36.91 -10.84 -2.03
N PRO A 304 -37.24 -10.15 -0.92
CA PRO A 304 -38.30 -10.58 -0.01
C PRO A 304 -39.66 -10.72 -0.72
N LYS A 305 -40.47 -11.70 -0.29
CA LYS A 305 -41.78 -12.02 -0.88
C LYS A 305 -42.69 -10.79 -0.88
N GLU A 306 -42.65 -9.98 0.17
CA GLU A 306 -43.45 -8.77 0.34
C GLU A 306 -43.06 -7.69 -0.68
N VAL A 307 -41.75 -7.53 -0.94
CA VAL A 307 -41.27 -6.57 -1.94
C VAL A 307 -41.69 -7.02 -3.34
N LEU A 308 -41.63 -8.32 -3.60
CA LEU A 308 -42.03 -8.89 -4.88
C LEU A 308 -43.54 -8.73 -5.14
N ILE A 309 -44.37 -8.98 -4.14
CA ILE A 309 -45.83 -8.77 -4.21
C ILE A 309 -46.13 -7.29 -4.51
N LYS A 310 -45.51 -6.35 -3.80
CA LYS A 310 -45.69 -4.90 -4.05
C LYS A 310 -45.31 -4.52 -5.48
N LEU A 311 -44.26 -5.13 -6.04
CA LEU A 311 -43.89 -4.88 -7.43
C LEU A 311 -44.93 -5.44 -8.40
N PHE A 312 -45.43 -6.66 -8.19
CA PHE A 312 -46.50 -7.23 -9.00
C PHE A 312 -47.79 -6.40 -8.95
N GLU A 313 -48.18 -5.93 -7.76
CA GLU A 313 -49.34 -5.04 -7.57
C GLU A 313 -49.14 -3.71 -8.29
N LYS A 314 -47.97 -3.07 -8.15
CA LYS A 314 -47.64 -1.80 -8.81
C LYS A 314 -47.84 -1.88 -10.33
N TYR A 315 -47.49 -3.00 -10.93
CA TYR A 315 -47.59 -3.21 -12.38
C TYR A 315 -48.87 -3.94 -12.82
N LYS A 316 -49.82 -4.20 -11.91
CA LYS A 316 -51.11 -4.87 -12.18
C LYS A 316 -50.96 -6.28 -12.78
N ALA A 317 -50.11 -7.10 -12.16
CA ALA A 317 -49.94 -8.49 -12.58
C ALA A 317 -51.21 -9.34 -12.35
N PRO A 318 -51.50 -10.33 -13.23
CA PRO A 318 -52.64 -11.24 -13.03
C PRO A 318 -52.51 -12.04 -11.73
N GLU A 319 -53.50 -11.93 -10.84
CA GLU A 319 -53.44 -12.54 -9.51
C GLU A 319 -53.27 -14.06 -9.52
N ASP A 320 -53.91 -14.73 -10.47
CA ASP A 320 -53.85 -16.18 -10.68
C ASP A 320 -52.41 -16.61 -11.03
N GLN A 321 -51.74 -15.88 -11.91
CA GLN A 321 -50.36 -16.14 -12.30
C GLN A 321 -49.37 -15.81 -11.18
N VAL A 322 -49.59 -14.72 -10.44
CA VAL A 322 -48.79 -14.38 -9.26
C VAL A 322 -48.91 -15.46 -8.18
N LYS A 323 -50.13 -15.91 -7.88
CA LYS A 323 -50.37 -17.01 -6.92
C LYS A 323 -49.68 -18.30 -7.37
N ALA A 324 -49.78 -18.66 -8.65
CA ALA A 324 -49.09 -19.83 -9.19
C ALA A 324 -47.56 -19.70 -9.08
N PHE A 325 -47.01 -18.56 -9.47
CA PHE A 325 -45.56 -18.29 -9.41
C PHE A 325 -45.02 -18.37 -7.98
N LEU A 326 -45.76 -17.85 -7.00
CA LEU A 326 -45.38 -17.91 -5.58
C LEU A 326 -45.56 -19.32 -4.99
N LYS A 327 -46.54 -20.11 -5.45
CA LYS A 327 -46.79 -21.49 -4.99
C LYS A 327 -45.80 -22.52 -5.54
N ILE A 328 -45.28 -22.33 -6.75
CA ILE A 328 -44.37 -23.27 -7.43
C ILE A 328 -43.05 -23.49 -6.65
N LYS A 329 -42.77 -22.73 -5.58
CA LYS A 329 -41.46 -22.71 -4.89
C LYS A 329 -41.50 -22.83 -3.36
N GLU A 330 -42.64 -23.29 -2.80
CA GLU A 330 -42.75 -23.76 -1.40
C GLU A 330 -42.51 -25.29 -1.26
N LYS A 331 -42.22 -25.97 -2.39
CA LYS A 331 -41.62 -27.31 -2.44
C LYS A 331 -40.14 -27.16 -2.81
#